data_AF-A0A4V2PVX6-F1
#
_entry.id   AF-A0A4V2PVX6-F1
#
_cell.length_a   1.000
_cell.length_b   1.000
_cell.length_c   1.000
_cell.angle_alpha   90.00
_cell.angle_beta   90.00
_cell.angle_gamma   90.00
#
_symmetry.space_group_name_H-M   'P 1'
#
loop_
_entity.id
_entity.type
_entity.pdbx_description
1 polymer ?
#
loop_
_entity_poly.entity_id
_entity_poly.type
_entity_poly.pdbx_seq_one_letter_code
_entity_poly.pdbx_strand_id
1 'polypeptide(L)'
;MRSWKPILATILGFLVLGILCLTFFMLRGFRATSTPSAFETTMARGLRNMAIPRQERHRKNPFTGDSEALEQGRQEFFMRCAGCHGIDGSGRTQIGLQEYPRVPDLRAPATQKLTDGEIHYIIENGVQLSGMPALGSPHRVSGPESWELALFVRSLRPLSGTELQQQTSTITSAHYVGSEACAKCHADIYQRWKKTPMAKVVRDPRTHPDAILPDLATNHVAPFIKEQVAFVYGSIWKQRYFTKVGDNYYPLPVQWDIGNRKWLKYVVPSHGADWWAHLYPPDNMQRPTGPTCDGCHSVDYNIHTKQVAEWNVGCERCHGPGSAHVEHPTRSNILNPAQMDSLAANDTCIQCHSQGRPLTNPIEGKYYDWPVGYHVGLKLQDFWRLENCTLGQTDFYYFPDCTAHKNRMQGNDFVQSVMYRHNITCFDCHDVHGTGNYAQLIKPANQICLDCHGPNSPNGPHEAALEAHTHHKDGSPGSQCVACHMPKIESEGVPGAYVHAHTFRFISPAMTDKYKIPNPCTSCHTDKSTAWAENAMSHWSEVSPWRIR
;
A
#
# COMPACT_ATOMS: atom_id res chain seq x y z
N MET A 1 65.51 -41.69 -17.17
CA MET A 1 64.33 -41.14 -17.84
C MET A 1 63.16 -41.15 -16.87
N ARG A 2 62.74 -40.00 -16.32
CA ARG A 2 61.56 -39.93 -15.43
C ARG A 2 60.32 -40.36 -16.23
N SER A 3 59.53 -41.28 -15.68
CA SER A 3 58.33 -41.82 -16.33
C SER A 3 57.35 -40.67 -16.62
N TRP A 4 57.16 -40.37 -17.90
CA TRP A 4 56.24 -39.36 -18.43
C TRP A 4 54.77 -39.83 -18.40
N LYS A 5 54.56 -41.14 -18.20
CA LYS A 5 53.24 -41.79 -18.15
C LYS A 5 52.29 -41.23 -17.07
N PRO A 6 52.69 -41.00 -15.80
CA PRO A 6 51.81 -40.38 -14.81
C PRO A 6 51.43 -38.95 -15.18
N ILE A 7 52.36 -38.16 -15.71
CA ILE A 7 52.08 -36.78 -16.14
C ILE A 7 51.09 -36.78 -17.30
N LEU A 8 51.28 -37.66 -18.28
CA LEU A 8 50.37 -37.82 -19.42
C LEU A 8 48.96 -38.27 -18.97
N ALA A 9 48.88 -39.20 -18.01
CA ALA A 9 47.60 -39.66 -17.46
C ALA A 9 46.87 -38.55 -16.68
N THR A 10 47.58 -37.73 -15.91
CA THR A 10 46.99 -36.58 -15.22
C THR A 10 46.49 -35.53 -16.22
N ILE A 11 47.26 -35.21 -17.26
CA ILE A 11 46.85 -34.28 -18.33
C ILE A 11 45.61 -34.81 -19.06
N LEU A 12 45.59 -36.10 -19.40
CA LEU A 12 44.43 -36.73 -20.04
C LEU A 12 43.20 -36.69 -19.12
N GLY A 13 43.38 -36.92 -17.82
CA GLY A 13 42.33 -36.82 -16.82
C GLY A 13 41.72 -35.42 -16.75
N PHE A 14 42.55 -34.37 -16.73
CA PHE A 14 42.08 -32.99 -16.78
C PHE A 14 41.40 -32.64 -18.11
N LEU A 15 41.89 -33.15 -19.24
CA LEU A 15 41.26 -32.97 -20.55
C LEU A 15 39.87 -33.61 -20.60
N VAL A 16 39.73 -34.85 -20.14
CA VAL A 16 38.43 -35.55 -20.08
C VAL A 16 37.47 -34.80 -19.15
N LEU A 17 37.93 -34.38 -17.97
CA LEU A 17 37.12 -33.60 -17.04
C LEU A 17 36.68 -32.26 -17.68
N GLY A 18 37.59 -31.59 -18.38
CA GLY A 18 37.32 -30.36 -19.10
C GLY A 18 36.28 -30.53 -20.21
N ILE A 19 36.38 -31.59 -21.02
CA ILE A 19 35.41 -31.92 -22.07
C ILE A 19 34.04 -32.25 -21.45
N LEU A 20 34.00 -33.02 -20.36
CA LEU A 20 32.75 -33.34 -19.65
C LEU A 20 32.09 -32.08 -19.07
N CYS A 21 32.86 -31.18 -18.44
CA CYS A 21 32.37 -29.89 -17.97
C CYS A 21 31.83 -29.03 -19.12
N LEU A 22 32.59 -28.91 -20.22
CA LEU A 22 32.19 -28.12 -21.38
C LEU A 22 30.89 -28.66 -22.00
N THR A 23 30.79 -29.98 -22.16
CA THR A 23 29.60 -30.65 -22.70
C THR A 23 28.40 -30.46 -21.78
N PHE A 24 28.59 -30.57 -20.46
CA PHE A 24 27.54 -30.29 -19.47
C PHE A 24 27.03 -28.84 -19.57
N PHE A 25 27.91 -27.85 -19.68
CA PHE A 25 27.51 -26.45 -19.83
C PHE A 25 26.86 -26.16 -21.19
N MET A 26 27.33 -26.80 -22.27
CA MET A 26 26.71 -26.66 -23.59
C MET A 26 25.30 -27.27 -23.64
N LEU A 27 25.06 -28.40 -22.97
CA LEU A 27 23.75 -29.04 -22.90
C LEU A 27 22.78 -28.31 -21.96
N ARG A 28 23.26 -27.83 -20.81
CA ARG A 28 22.45 -27.09 -19.83
C ARG A 28 22.15 -25.66 -20.30
N GLY A 29 23.10 -25.03 -20.99
CA GLY A 29 23.11 -23.61 -21.34
C GLY A 29 23.28 -22.70 -20.11
N PHE A 30 23.74 -21.46 -20.35
CA PHE A 30 23.77 -20.42 -19.33
C PHE A 30 22.42 -19.71 -19.28
N ARG A 31 21.60 -20.01 -18.27
CA ARG A 31 20.25 -19.44 -18.12
C ARG A 31 20.04 -18.93 -16.71
N ALA A 32 19.64 -17.66 -16.59
CA ALA A 32 19.32 -17.06 -15.29
C ALA A 32 18.09 -17.69 -14.62
N THR A 33 17.24 -18.36 -15.40
CA THR A 33 16.09 -19.12 -14.89
C THR A 33 16.47 -20.42 -14.18
N SER A 34 17.71 -20.90 -14.33
CA SER A 34 18.19 -22.12 -13.65
C SER A 34 18.28 -21.92 -12.13
N THR A 35 18.16 -23.00 -11.37
CA THR A 35 18.48 -23.01 -9.95
C THR A 35 19.94 -23.44 -9.74
N PRO A 36 20.76 -22.66 -9.01
CA PRO A 36 22.10 -23.09 -8.64
C PRO A 36 22.05 -24.37 -7.81
N SER A 37 23.02 -25.26 -8.00
CA SER A 37 23.12 -26.45 -7.14
C SER A 37 23.53 -26.06 -5.72
N ALA A 38 23.31 -26.94 -4.74
CA ALA A 38 23.77 -26.71 -3.36
C ALA A 38 25.30 -26.54 -3.29
N PHE A 39 26.04 -27.32 -4.10
CA PHE A 39 27.50 -27.24 -4.20
C PHE A 39 27.95 -25.89 -4.76
N GLU A 40 27.37 -25.46 -5.88
CA GLU A 40 27.65 -24.18 -6.52
C GLU A 40 27.33 -23.00 -5.58
N THR A 41 26.18 -23.05 -4.91
CA THR A 41 25.76 -22.03 -3.94
C THR A 41 26.74 -21.92 -2.77
N THR A 42 27.17 -23.07 -2.24
CA THR A 42 28.08 -23.11 -1.08
C THR A 42 29.46 -22.59 -1.47
N MET A 43 29.98 -23.03 -2.62
CA MET A 43 31.28 -22.61 -3.12
C MET A 43 31.29 -21.10 -3.45
N ALA A 44 30.28 -20.61 -4.16
CA ALA A 44 30.18 -19.19 -4.53
C ALA A 44 30.08 -18.29 -3.30
N ARG A 45 29.25 -18.64 -2.32
CA ARG A 45 29.12 -17.88 -1.06
C ARG A 45 30.40 -17.93 -0.23
N GLY A 46 31.04 -19.10 -0.14
CA GLY A 46 32.31 -19.27 0.55
C GLY A 46 33.40 -18.40 -0.04
N LEU A 47 33.59 -18.48 -1.36
CA LEU A 47 34.56 -17.67 -2.10
C LEU A 47 34.30 -16.16 -1.95
N ARG A 48 33.04 -15.72 -2.12
CA ARG A 48 32.66 -14.31 -1.93
C ARG A 48 33.04 -13.84 -0.53
N ASN A 49 32.62 -14.55 0.52
CA ASN A 49 32.89 -14.15 1.89
C ASN A 49 34.40 -14.15 2.19
N MET A 50 35.14 -15.12 1.64
CA MET A 50 36.60 -15.20 1.76
C MET A 50 37.33 -14.10 1.00
N ALA A 51 36.74 -13.56 -0.06
CA ALA A 51 37.34 -12.50 -0.87
C ALA A 51 37.17 -11.10 -0.27
N ILE A 52 36.25 -10.89 0.69
CA ILE A 52 36.09 -9.60 1.37
C ILE A 52 37.36 -9.32 2.20
N PRO A 53 38.04 -8.16 2.06
CA PRO A 53 39.25 -7.86 2.83
C PRO A 53 39.02 -7.95 4.34
N ARG A 54 39.97 -8.52 5.07
CA ARG A 54 39.82 -8.74 6.52
C ARG A 54 39.56 -7.45 7.31
N GLN A 55 40.18 -6.36 6.89
CA GLN A 55 39.95 -5.04 7.50
C GLN A 55 38.49 -4.59 7.38
N GLU A 56 37.87 -4.79 6.22
CA GLU A 56 36.48 -4.44 5.96
C GLU A 56 35.51 -5.29 6.80
N ARG A 57 35.75 -6.60 6.93
CA ARG A 57 34.91 -7.49 7.75
C ARG A 57 34.85 -7.09 9.23
N HIS A 58 35.91 -6.46 9.74
CA HIS A 58 36.00 -6.05 11.14
C HIS A 58 35.46 -4.63 11.38
N ARG A 59 35.04 -3.90 10.34
CA ARG A 59 34.39 -2.60 10.50
C ARG A 59 33.03 -2.78 11.17
N LYS A 60 32.72 -1.85 12.08
CA LYS A 60 31.46 -1.80 12.79
C LYS A 60 30.59 -0.70 12.21
N ASN A 61 29.28 -0.89 12.28
CA ASN A 61 28.34 0.14 11.87
C ASN A 61 28.36 1.32 12.85
N PRO A 62 28.72 2.55 12.40
CA PRO A 62 28.77 3.73 13.27
C PRO A 62 27.38 4.17 13.77
N PHE A 63 26.29 3.74 13.12
CA PHE A 63 24.91 4.12 13.42
C PHE A 63 24.16 3.09 14.26
N THR A 64 24.86 2.13 14.88
CA THR A 64 24.21 1.11 15.71
C THR A 64 23.39 1.77 16.83
N GLY A 65 22.07 1.56 16.83
CA GLY A 65 21.16 2.13 17.83
C GLY A 65 20.57 3.50 17.48
N ASP A 66 20.93 4.07 16.33
CA ASP A 66 20.37 5.33 15.84
C ASP A 66 19.06 5.09 15.06
N SER A 67 17.96 5.66 15.56
CA SER A 67 16.63 5.51 14.96
C SER A 67 16.44 6.35 13.69
N GLU A 68 17.12 7.51 13.59
CA GLU A 68 17.02 8.36 12.41
C GLU A 68 17.79 7.75 11.25
N ALA A 69 19.01 7.26 11.50
CA ALA A 69 19.80 6.52 10.53
C ALA A 69 19.11 5.22 10.05
N LEU A 70 18.37 4.54 10.93
CA LEU A 70 17.56 3.38 10.56
C LEU A 70 16.43 3.75 9.59
N GLU A 71 15.78 4.89 9.82
CA GLU A 71 14.70 5.40 8.96
C GLU A 71 15.24 5.88 7.60
N GLN A 72 16.37 6.58 7.59
CA GLN A 72 17.06 6.97 6.35
C GLN A 72 17.48 5.73 5.55
N GLY A 73 18.07 4.74 6.21
CA GLY A 73 18.41 3.44 5.61
C GLY A 73 17.20 2.69 5.05
N ARG A 74 16.04 2.77 5.71
CA ARG A 74 14.78 2.21 5.19
C ARG A 74 14.35 2.90 3.90
N GLN A 75 14.38 4.23 3.87
CA GLN A 75 14.00 5.01 2.69
C GLN A 75 14.93 4.71 1.51
N GLU A 76 16.24 4.71 1.73
CA GLU A 76 17.22 4.34 0.70
C GLU A 76 17.03 2.90 0.22
N PHE A 77 16.72 1.97 1.13
CA PHE A 77 16.45 0.59 0.76
C PHE A 77 15.20 0.48 -0.13
N PHE A 78 14.13 1.22 0.18
CA PHE A 78 12.91 1.21 -0.62
C PHE A 78 13.15 1.78 -2.02
N MET A 79 13.97 2.82 -2.12
CA MET A 79 14.28 3.45 -3.40
C MET A 79 15.23 2.63 -4.27
N ARG A 80 16.20 1.92 -3.68
CA ARG A 80 17.31 1.32 -4.44
C ARG A 80 17.37 -0.21 -4.40
N CYS A 81 16.87 -0.83 -3.34
CA CYS A 81 17.09 -2.25 -3.07
C CYS A 81 15.80 -3.07 -3.17
N ALA A 82 14.66 -2.49 -2.81
CA ALA A 82 13.39 -3.20 -2.68
C ALA A 82 12.88 -3.81 -4.01
N GLY A 83 13.26 -3.25 -5.17
CA GLY A 83 12.91 -3.84 -6.47
C GLY A 83 13.43 -5.27 -6.64
N CYS A 84 14.61 -5.58 -6.09
CA CYS A 84 15.21 -6.91 -6.12
C CYS A 84 14.95 -7.69 -4.83
N HIS A 85 15.12 -7.04 -3.67
CA HIS A 85 15.09 -7.68 -2.35
C HIS A 85 13.70 -7.75 -1.73
N GLY A 86 12.69 -7.08 -2.29
CA GLY A 86 11.39 -6.89 -1.66
C GLY A 86 11.48 -5.94 -0.47
N ILE A 87 10.39 -5.25 -0.18
CA ILE A 87 10.29 -4.33 0.98
C ILE A 87 10.49 -5.09 2.30
N ASP A 88 10.03 -6.35 2.34
CA ASP A 88 10.19 -7.26 3.47
C ASP A 88 11.57 -7.93 3.52
N GLY A 89 12.44 -7.71 2.53
CA GLY A 89 13.75 -8.34 2.42
C GLY A 89 13.73 -9.81 1.99
N SER A 90 12.59 -10.37 1.56
CA SER A 90 12.48 -11.80 1.21
C SER A 90 13.19 -12.21 -0.08
N GLY A 91 13.49 -11.25 -0.97
CA GLY A 91 13.96 -11.50 -2.33
C GLY A 91 12.89 -12.08 -3.26
N ARG A 92 11.62 -12.17 -2.83
CA ARG A 92 10.51 -12.73 -3.63
C ARG A 92 9.84 -11.67 -4.51
N THR A 93 10.63 -10.97 -5.31
CA THR A 93 10.13 -10.05 -6.34
C THR A 93 10.22 -10.70 -7.72
N GLN A 94 9.56 -10.10 -8.72
CA GLN A 94 9.69 -10.55 -10.10
C GLN A 94 11.15 -10.56 -10.56
N ILE A 95 11.93 -9.53 -10.19
CA ILE A 95 13.34 -9.43 -10.49
C ILE A 95 14.11 -10.47 -9.67
N GLY A 96 13.91 -10.51 -8.35
CA GLY A 96 14.69 -11.37 -7.47
C GLY A 96 14.55 -12.87 -7.74
N LEU A 97 13.36 -13.29 -8.21
CA LEU A 97 13.08 -14.66 -8.65
C LEU A 97 13.60 -15.00 -10.05
N GLN A 98 14.10 -14.03 -10.81
CA GLN A 98 14.63 -14.23 -12.16
C GLN A 98 16.15 -14.06 -12.25
N GLU A 99 16.80 -13.56 -11.20
CA GLU A 99 18.26 -13.44 -11.12
C GLU A 99 19.01 -14.76 -10.92
N TYR A 100 20.26 -14.82 -11.39
CA TYR A 100 21.20 -15.92 -11.13
C TYR A 100 22.54 -15.39 -10.62
N PRO A 101 22.90 -15.65 -9.35
CA PRO A 101 22.11 -16.37 -8.35
C PRO A 101 20.83 -15.62 -7.96
N ARG A 102 19.83 -16.35 -7.46
CA ARG A 102 18.58 -15.77 -6.94
C ARG A 102 18.91 -14.75 -5.84
N VAL A 103 18.12 -13.68 -5.79
CA VAL A 103 18.27 -12.66 -4.75
C VAL A 103 18.09 -13.33 -3.38
N PRO A 104 19.04 -13.12 -2.44
CA PRO A 104 18.95 -13.77 -1.13
C PRO A 104 17.82 -13.18 -0.30
N ASP A 105 17.16 -14.04 0.48
CA ASP A 105 16.34 -13.60 1.61
C ASP A 105 17.29 -12.95 2.64
N LEU A 106 17.17 -11.63 2.79
CA LEU A 106 17.98 -10.83 3.70
C LEU A 106 17.69 -11.15 5.15
N ARG A 107 16.51 -11.71 5.43
CA ARG A 107 16.08 -12.13 6.76
C ARG A 107 16.67 -13.49 7.16
N ALA A 108 17.13 -14.27 6.19
CA ALA A 108 17.61 -15.63 6.44
C ALA A 108 18.93 -15.63 7.24
N PRO A 109 19.20 -16.68 8.04
CA PRO A 109 20.43 -16.80 8.83
C PRO A 109 21.72 -16.67 8.00
N ALA A 110 21.70 -17.04 6.73
CA ALA A 110 22.87 -16.92 5.85
C ALA A 110 23.29 -15.47 5.61
N THR A 111 22.35 -14.54 5.60
CA THR A 111 22.60 -13.09 5.48
C THR A 111 22.81 -12.49 6.87
N GLN A 112 21.94 -12.83 7.82
CA GLN A 112 21.98 -12.26 9.17
C GLN A 112 23.23 -12.65 9.99
N LYS A 113 23.95 -13.70 9.60
CA LYS A 113 25.24 -14.07 10.22
C LYS A 113 26.44 -13.29 9.67
N LEU A 114 26.30 -12.54 8.58
CA LEU A 114 27.37 -11.66 8.10
C LEU A 114 27.58 -10.54 9.12
N THR A 115 28.82 -10.08 9.28
CA THR A 115 29.18 -8.88 10.05
C THR A 115 28.66 -7.62 9.37
N ASP A 116 28.51 -6.51 10.12
CA ASP A 116 28.06 -5.25 9.51
C ASP A 116 29.02 -4.77 8.42
N GLY A 117 30.32 -4.93 8.63
CA GLY A 117 31.34 -4.64 7.63
C GLY A 117 31.23 -5.48 6.36
N GLU A 118 30.84 -6.76 6.47
CA GLU A 118 30.57 -7.60 5.29
C GLU A 118 29.31 -7.14 4.53
N ILE A 119 28.23 -6.81 5.25
CA ILE A 119 27.00 -6.29 4.62
C ILE A 119 27.29 -4.94 3.93
N HIS A 120 27.97 -4.03 4.62
CA HIS A 120 28.39 -2.74 4.08
C HIS A 120 29.25 -2.91 2.82
N TYR A 121 30.27 -3.78 2.88
CA TYR A 121 31.15 -4.04 1.74
C TYR A 121 30.38 -4.56 0.52
N ILE A 122 29.42 -5.47 0.74
CA ILE A 122 28.56 -6.00 -0.33
C ILE A 122 27.66 -4.91 -0.93
N ILE A 123 27.08 -4.04 -0.10
CA ILE A 123 26.25 -2.91 -0.57
C ILE A 123 27.10 -1.95 -1.41
N GLU A 124 28.28 -1.60 -0.91
CA GLU A 124 29.15 -0.62 -1.55
C GLU A 124 29.75 -1.13 -2.86
N ASN A 125 30.18 -2.39 -2.90
CA ASN A 125 30.94 -2.94 -4.04
C ASN A 125 30.12 -3.85 -4.96
N GLY A 126 28.88 -4.16 -4.56
CA GLY A 126 28.06 -5.15 -5.25
C GLY A 126 28.66 -6.55 -5.15
N VAL A 127 28.16 -7.46 -5.99
CA VAL A 127 28.73 -8.81 -6.11
C VAL A 127 28.96 -9.12 -7.58
N GLN A 128 30.23 -9.26 -7.95
CA GLN A 128 30.64 -9.60 -9.31
C GLN A 128 29.98 -10.92 -9.77
N LEU A 129 29.62 -11.00 -11.06
CA LEU A 129 28.91 -12.15 -11.65
C LEU A 129 27.53 -12.42 -11.02
N SER A 130 26.86 -11.38 -10.56
CA SER A 130 25.47 -11.44 -10.09
C SER A 130 24.71 -10.18 -10.47
N GLY A 131 23.39 -10.18 -10.29
CA GLY A 131 22.54 -8.99 -10.44
C GLY A 131 22.66 -7.95 -9.31
N MET A 132 23.58 -8.12 -8.33
CA MET A 132 23.76 -7.17 -7.22
C MET A 132 24.71 -6.03 -7.62
N PRO A 133 24.21 -4.80 -7.86
CA PRO A 133 25.03 -3.67 -8.28
C PRO A 133 25.84 -3.09 -7.11
N ALA A 134 26.90 -2.35 -7.44
CA ALA A 134 27.66 -1.53 -6.49
C ALA A 134 26.95 -0.19 -6.26
N LEU A 135 26.82 0.25 -5.00
CA LEU A 135 26.38 1.62 -4.69
C LEU A 135 27.55 2.62 -4.72
N GLY A 136 28.77 2.16 -4.48
CA GLY A 136 29.97 2.98 -4.52
C GLY A 136 30.28 3.43 -5.94
N SER A 137 30.73 4.69 -6.10
CA SER A 137 31.26 5.21 -7.36
C SER A 137 32.75 5.51 -7.18
N PRO A 138 33.62 5.22 -8.16
CA PRO A 138 35.04 5.60 -8.09
C PRO A 138 35.29 7.11 -7.94
N HIS A 139 34.25 7.95 -8.03
CA HIS A 139 34.30 9.40 -7.86
C HIS A 139 33.47 9.93 -6.68
N ARG A 140 32.93 9.06 -5.80
CA ARG A 140 32.27 9.48 -4.56
C ARG A 140 32.93 8.79 -3.37
N VAL A 141 33.33 9.59 -2.39
CA VAL A 141 33.67 9.09 -1.05
C VAL A 141 32.46 8.35 -0.51
N SER A 142 32.67 7.15 0.07
CA SER A 142 31.65 6.36 0.75
C SER A 142 30.85 7.25 1.71
N GLY A 143 29.58 7.50 1.38
CA GLY A 143 28.70 8.32 2.21
C GLY A 143 28.10 7.51 3.37
N PRO A 144 27.38 8.17 4.29
CA PRO A 144 26.73 7.51 5.43
C PRO A 144 25.62 6.52 5.00
N GLU A 145 25.09 6.66 3.79
CA GLU A 145 23.92 5.92 3.30
C GLU A 145 24.16 4.40 3.21
N SER A 146 25.38 3.96 2.89
CA SER A 146 25.70 2.52 2.84
C SER A 146 25.70 1.87 4.22
N TRP A 147 26.06 2.62 5.26
CA TRP A 147 26.01 2.16 6.65
C TRP A 147 24.59 2.18 7.20
N GLU A 148 23.79 3.18 6.84
CA GLU A 148 22.35 3.25 7.13
C GLU A 148 21.61 2.07 6.48
N LEU A 149 21.91 1.74 5.22
CA LEU A 149 21.38 0.56 4.54
C LEU A 149 21.78 -0.74 5.24
N ALA A 150 23.05 -0.87 5.66
CA ALA A 150 23.50 -2.04 6.42
C ALA A 150 22.76 -2.18 7.76
N LEU A 151 22.50 -1.04 8.44
CA LEU A 151 21.69 -0.98 9.67
C LEU A 151 20.25 -1.45 9.41
N PHE A 152 19.64 -1.00 8.31
CA PHE A 152 18.29 -1.42 7.93
C PHE A 152 18.23 -2.91 7.57
N VAL A 153 19.18 -3.44 6.80
CA VAL A 153 19.26 -4.88 6.46
C VAL A 153 19.41 -5.74 7.71
N ARG A 154 20.19 -5.30 8.70
CA ARG A 154 20.29 -5.97 10.00
C ARG A 154 18.95 -6.02 10.74
N SER A 155 18.11 -5.02 10.53
CA SER A 155 16.80 -4.91 11.16
C SER A 155 15.76 -5.88 10.55
N LEU A 156 16.03 -6.41 9.35
CA LEU A 156 15.17 -7.36 8.63
C LEU A 156 15.36 -8.78 9.20
N ARG A 157 14.35 -9.31 9.87
CA ARG A 157 14.30 -10.72 10.30
C ARG A 157 12.88 -11.25 10.26
N PRO A 158 12.67 -12.56 9.99
CA PRO A 158 11.36 -13.14 10.17
C PRO A 158 11.09 -13.20 11.68
N LEU A 159 9.83 -13.08 12.08
CA LEU A 159 9.45 -13.41 13.45
C LEU A 159 9.76 -14.90 13.68
N SER A 160 10.43 -15.23 14.78
CA SER A 160 10.65 -16.62 15.19
C SER A 160 9.32 -17.32 15.49
N GLY A 161 9.29 -18.65 15.46
CA GLY A 161 8.07 -19.41 15.80
C GLY A 161 7.53 -19.07 17.18
N THR A 162 8.42 -18.79 18.14
CA THR A 162 8.06 -18.30 19.48
C THR A 162 7.47 -16.90 19.43
N GLU A 163 8.02 -16.00 18.62
CA GLU A 163 7.48 -14.64 18.44
C GLU A 163 6.12 -14.66 17.73
N LEU A 164 5.87 -15.56 16.78
CA LEU A 164 4.57 -15.75 16.14
C LEU A 164 3.53 -16.31 17.13
N GLN A 165 3.90 -17.30 17.93
CA GLN A 165 3.03 -17.84 18.99
C GLN A 165 2.75 -16.79 20.07
N GLN A 166 3.77 -16.04 20.48
CA GLN A 166 3.62 -14.97 21.46
C GLN A 166 2.76 -13.83 20.92
N GLN A 167 2.94 -13.42 19.66
CA GLN A 167 2.07 -12.45 19.00
C GLN A 167 0.60 -12.93 18.98
N THR A 168 0.36 -14.20 18.64
CA THR A 168 -0.99 -14.79 18.63
C THR A 168 -1.62 -14.83 20.02
N SER A 169 -0.87 -15.25 21.05
CA SER A 169 -1.33 -15.28 22.46
C SER A 169 -1.49 -13.87 23.07
N THR A 170 -0.66 -12.92 22.65
CA THR A 170 -0.73 -11.53 23.07
C THR A 170 -1.91 -10.82 22.43
N ILE A 171 -2.19 -11.02 21.13
CA ILE A 171 -3.39 -10.47 20.47
C ILE A 171 -4.67 -10.94 21.16
N THR A 172 -4.69 -12.15 21.70
CA THR A 172 -5.87 -12.71 22.40
C THR A 172 -6.03 -12.26 23.84
N SER A 173 -5.01 -11.62 24.45
CA SER A 173 -5.03 -11.18 25.87
C SER A 173 -4.81 -9.67 26.08
N ALA A 174 -4.30 -8.97 25.06
CA ALA A 174 -4.03 -7.54 25.10
C ALA A 174 -5.32 -6.73 24.92
N HIS A 175 -5.42 -5.61 25.64
CA HIS A 175 -6.44 -4.60 25.47
C HIS A 175 -5.90 -3.36 24.74
N TYR A 176 -6.82 -2.55 24.21
CA TYR A 176 -6.53 -1.30 23.52
C TYR A 176 -6.21 -0.18 24.52
N VAL A 177 -5.18 0.61 24.23
CA VAL A 177 -4.67 1.69 25.09
C VAL A 177 -4.83 3.09 24.49
N GLY A 178 -5.27 3.18 23.24
CA GLY A 178 -5.47 4.42 22.50
C GLY A 178 -4.18 5.04 21.97
N SER A 179 -4.31 5.83 20.89
CA SER A 179 -3.16 6.41 20.18
C SER A 179 -2.29 7.35 21.03
N GLU A 180 -2.86 7.99 22.07
CA GLU A 180 -2.11 8.87 22.98
C GLU A 180 -1.02 8.12 23.75
N ALA A 181 -1.25 6.85 24.12
CA ALA A 181 -0.25 6.02 24.79
C ALA A 181 1.01 5.81 23.92
N CYS A 182 0.84 5.80 22.60
CA CYS A 182 1.93 5.65 21.64
C CYS A 182 2.80 6.92 21.54
N ALA A 183 2.23 8.10 21.83
CA ALA A 183 2.88 9.40 21.60
C ALA A 183 4.17 9.60 22.41
N LYS A 184 4.30 8.94 23.57
CA LYS A 184 5.48 9.06 24.44
C LYS A 184 6.75 8.48 23.78
N CYS A 185 6.62 7.38 23.05
CA CYS A 185 7.74 6.70 22.40
C CYS A 185 7.81 7.00 20.90
N HIS A 186 6.68 7.29 20.26
CA HIS A 186 6.54 7.53 18.82
C HIS A 186 6.05 8.96 18.52
N ALA A 187 6.67 9.96 19.17
CA ALA A 187 6.21 11.34 19.13
C ALA A 187 6.06 11.87 17.69
N ASP A 188 7.07 11.70 16.83
CA ASP A 188 7.04 12.24 15.46
C ASP A 188 5.93 11.60 14.61
N ILE A 189 5.78 10.28 14.70
CA ILE A 189 4.71 9.54 14.02
C ILE A 189 3.35 10.04 14.50
N TYR A 190 3.16 10.16 15.82
CA TYR A 190 1.91 10.64 16.40
C TYR A 190 1.59 12.09 15.96
N GLN A 191 2.60 12.98 15.95
CA GLN A 191 2.41 14.37 15.54
C GLN A 191 2.07 14.53 14.06
N ARG A 192 2.56 13.63 13.19
CA ARG A 192 2.13 13.58 11.79
C ARG A 192 0.73 12.98 11.68
N TRP A 193 0.48 11.86 12.36
CA TRP A 193 -0.78 11.12 12.25
C TRP A 193 -1.97 11.96 12.71
N LYS A 194 -1.84 12.69 13.82
CA LYS A 194 -2.91 13.54 14.36
C LYS A 194 -3.38 14.64 13.39
N LYS A 195 -2.58 14.96 12.37
CA LYS A 195 -2.92 15.96 11.34
C LYS A 195 -3.70 15.37 10.17
N THR A 196 -3.65 14.05 10.01
CA THR A 196 -4.27 13.33 8.89
C THR A 196 -5.80 13.37 8.95
N PRO A 197 -6.48 13.18 7.80
CA PRO A 197 -7.92 12.99 7.79
C PRO A 197 -8.38 11.76 8.58
N MET A 198 -7.57 10.70 8.64
CA MET A 198 -7.85 9.49 9.42
C MET A 198 -8.00 9.78 10.92
N ALA A 199 -7.13 10.62 11.48
CA ALA A 199 -7.19 11.07 12.87
C ALA A 199 -8.28 12.12 13.15
N LYS A 200 -8.93 12.62 12.09
CA LYS A 200 -9.92 13.73 12.18
C LYS A 200 -11.26 13.39 11.51
N VAL A 201 -11.51 12.13 11.22
CA VAL A 201 -12.70 11.71 10.47
C VAL A 201 -13.96 11.85 11.32
N VAL A 202 -13.87 11.66 12.64
CA VAL A 202 -14.94 11.83 13.64
C VAL A 202 -14.48 12.75 14.76
N ARG A 203 -15.17 13.87 14.94
CA ARG A 203 -14.78 14.90 15.91
C ARG A 203 -15.95 15.29 16.81
N ASP A 204 -15.69 15.31 18.12
CA ASP A 204 -16.62 15.87 19.10
C ASP A 204 -16.45 17.40 19.16
N PRO A 205 -17.46 18.20 18.76
CA PRO A 205 -17.35 19.65 18.72
C PRO A 205 -17.32 20.32 20.10
N ARG A 206 -17.54 19.57 21.19
CA ARG A 206 -17.42 20.06 22.58
C ARG A 206 -15.96 20.16 23.00
N THR A 207 -15.13 19.20 22.56
CA THR A 207 -13.68 19.21 22.79
C THR A 207 -12.91 19.83 21.61
N HIS A 208 -13.50 19.84 20.42
CA HIS A 208 -12.91 20.36 19.19
C HIS A 208 -13.88 21.33 18.51
N PRO A 209 -14.05 22.54 19.06
CA PRO A 209 -15.01 23.51 18.53
C PRO A 209 -14.72 23.92 17.07
N ASP A 210 -13.47 23.78 16.62
CA ASP A 210 -13.01 23.97 15.24
C ASP A 210 -13.53 22.90 14.26
N ALA A 211 -14.12 21.81 14.75
CA ALA A 211 -14.62 20.73 13.91
C ALA A 211 -15.85 21.12 13.08
N ILE A 212 -16.65 22.10 13.52
CA ILE A 212 -17.77 22.63 12.74
C ILE A 212 -17.23 23.78 11.88
N LEU A 213 -17.10 23.55 10.57
CA LEU A 213 -16.55 24.53 9.64
C LEU A 213 -17.52 25.67 9.29
N PRO A 214 -18.81 25.42 8.99
CA PRO A 214 -19.72 26.50 8.61
C PRO A 214 -20.29 27.26 9.81
N ASP A 215 -20.76 28.47 9.55
CA ASP A 215 -21.65 29.17 10.47
C ASP A 215 -23.03 28.48 10.48
N LEU A 216 -23.42 27.93 11.62
CA LEU A 216 -24.68 27.23 11.80
C LEU A 216 -25.91 28.14 11.59
N ALA A 217 -25.77 29.46 11.78
CA ALA A 217 -26.87 30.41 11.54
C ALA A 217 -27.30 30.47 10.06
N THR A 218 -26.42 30.08 9.15
CA THR A 218 -26.69 30.03 7.70
C THR A 218 -27.43 28.76 7.27
N ASN A 219 -27.65 27.81 8.18
CA ASN A 219 -28.36 26.58 7.89
C ASN A 219 -29.87 26.80 7.89
N HIS A 220 -30.42 27.16 6.72
CA HIS A 220 -31.87 27.26 6.52
C HIS A 220 -32.50 25.96 6.00
N VAL A 221 -31.71 24.89 5.79
CA VAL A 221 -32.19 23.61 5.23
C VAL A 221 -32.82 22.75 6.31
N ALA A 222 -32.11 22.55 7.43
CA ALA A 222 -32.62 21.88 8.62
C ALA A 222 -31.85 22.44 9.83
N PRO A 223 -32.31 23.55 10.42
CA PRO A 223 -31.60 24.25 11.50
C PRO A 223 -31.37 23.34 12.71
N PHE A 224 -30.20 23.45 13.33
CA PHE A 224 -29.84 22.80 14.59
C PHE A 224 -28.90 23.71 15.39
N ILE A 225 -28.79 23.47 16.69
CA ILE A 225 -27.82 24.16 17.56
C ILE A 225 -26.62 23.27 17.85
N LYS A 226 -25.49 23.88 18.20
CA LYS A 226 -24.21 23.17 18.44
C LYS A 226 -24.37 22.05 19.49
N GLU A 227 -25.18 22.29 20.51
CA GLU A 227 -25.41 21.38 21.65
C GLU A 227 -26.10 20.08 21.22
N GLN A 228 -26.78 20.07 20.06
CA GLN A 228 -27.40 18.88 19.49
C GLN A 228 -26.38 17.99 18.75
N VAL A 229 -25.20 18.51 18.44
CA VAL A 229 -24.16 17.80 17.68
C VAL A 229 -23.23 17.07 18.65
N ALA A 230 -23.35 15.76 18.68
CA ALA A 230 -22.44 14.87 19.39
C ALA A 230 -21.16 14.63 18.57
N PHE A 231 -21.29 14.44 17.25
CA PHE A 231 -20.15 14.24 16.35
C PHE A 231 -20.31 14.96 15.01
N VAL A 232 -19.16 15.36 14.46
CA VAL A 232 -18.99 15.80 13.08
C VAL A 232 -18.17 14.75 12.34
N TYR A 233 -18.70 14.20 11.24
CA TYR A 233 -17.98 13.28 10.36
C TYR A 233 -17.52 14.00 9.10
N GLY A 234 -16.23 13.87 8.78
CA GLY A 234 -15.62 14.36 7.55
C GLY A 234 -15.00 15.76 7.66
N SER A 235 -13.91 15.96 6.91
CA SER A 235 -13.07 17.16 6.98
C SER A 235 -12.54 17.66 5.64
N ILE A 236 -12.73 16.92 4.54
CA ILE A 236 -12.19 17.25 3.20
C ILE A 236 -13.28 17.78 2.26
N TRP A 237 -14.26 16.94 1.92
CA TRP A 237 -15.27 17.27 0.90
C TRP A 237 -16.62 17.66 1.49
N LYS A 238 -17.00 17.02 2.60
CA LYS A 238 -18.29 17.24 3.26
C LYS A 238 -18.21 17.01 4.76
N GLN A 239 -19.11 17.65 5.49
CA GLN A 239 -19.35 17.38 6.91
C GLN A 239 -20.78 16.87 7.12
N ARG A 240 -20.92 15.81 7.90
CA ARG A 240 -22.20 15.31 8.40
C ARG A 240 -22.23 15.47 9.92
N TYR A 241 -23.40 15.76 10.46
CA TYR A 241 -23.59 16.07 11.87
C TYR A 241 -24.45 15.00 12.50
N PHE A 242 -24.09 14.56 13.70
CA PHE A 242 -24.76 13.46 14.36
C PHE A 242 -25.17 13.85 15.76
N THR A 243 -26.39 13.48 16.14
CA THR A 243 -26.91 13.64 17.50
C THR A 243 -26.84 12.30 18.24
N LYS A 244 -26.76 12.34 19.57
CA LYS A 244 -26.73 11.15 20.42
C LYS A 244 -28.10 10.93 21.05
N VAL A 245 -28.65 9.71 20.92
CA VAL A 245 -29.89 9.28 21.58
C VAL A 245 -29.64 7.95 22.27
N GLY A 246 -29.68 7.95 23.61
CA GLY A 246 -29.16 6.85 24.41
C GLY A 246 -27.68 6.62 24.10
N ASP A 247 -27.33 5.38 23.76
CA ASP A 247 -25.95 5.00 23.38
C ASP A 247 -25.70 5.00 21.87
N ASN A 248 -26.68 5.37 21.05
CA ASN A 248 -26.54 5.41 19.59
C ASN A 248 -26.36 6.84 19.09
N TYR A 249 -25.72 6.98 17.94
CA TYR A 249 -25.64 8.23 17.19
C TYR A 249 -26.47 8.15 15.92
N TYR A 250 -27.10 9.27 15.55
CA TYR A 250 -27.99 9.37 14.41
C TYR A 250 -27.67 10.61 13.57
N PRO A 251 -27.68 10.51 12.24
CA PRO A 251 -27.40 11.65 11.39
C PRO A 251 -28.50 12.69 11.45
N LEU A 252 -28.13 13.96 11.58
CA LEU A 252 -29.03 15.07 11.30
C LEU A 252 -29.33 15.12 9.79
N PRO A 253 -30.50 15.60 9.35
CA PRO A 253 -30.94 15.53 7.95
C PRO A 253 -30.29 16.57 7.03
N VAL A 254 -29.05 16.96 7.33
CA VAL A 254 -28.30 18.00 6.64
C VAL A 254 -26.80 17.67 6.63
N GLN A 255 -26.13 18.06 5.54
CA GLN A 255 -24.69 17.99 5.39
C GLN A 255 -24.15 19.33 4.86
N TRP A 256 -22.89 19.62 5.16
CA TRP A 256 -22.17 20.77 4.61
C TRP A 256 -21.29 20.32 3.46
N ASP A 257 -21.42 20.96 2.30
CA ASP A 257 -20.52 20.84 1.17
C ASP A 257 -19.38 21.84 1.34
N ILE A 258 -18.17 21.33 1.61
CA ILE A 258 -17.00 22.16 1.92
C ILE A 258 -16.54 22.92 0.68
N GLY A 259 -16.56 22.27 -0.48
CA GLY A 259 -16.04 22.85 -1.74
C GLY A 259 -16.90 24.00 -2.23
N ASN A 260 -18.22 23.82 -2.24
CA ASN A 260 -19.16 24.84 -2.70
C ASN A 260 -19.67 25.76 -1.59
N ARG A 261 -19.24 25.52 -0.34
CA ARG A 261 -19.65 26.28 0.86
C ARG A 261 -21.16 26.44 0.97
N LYS A 262 -21.89 25.32 0.89
CA LYS A 262 -23.36 25.31 0.93
C LYS A 262 -23.92 24.17 1.79
N TRP A 263 -25.06 24.43 2.39
CA TRP A 263 -25.86 23.42 3.08
C TRP A 263 -26.64 22.58 2.07
N LEU A 264 -26.63 21.26 2.25
CA LEU A 264 -27.36 20.30 1.44
C LEU A 264 -28.20 19.40 2.34
N LYS A 265 -29.40 19.03 1.88
CA LYS A 265 -30.21 18.02 2.56
C LYS A 265 -29.46 16.69 2.57
N TYR A 266 -29.44 16.01 3.73
CA TYR A 266 -28.84 14.70 3.86
C TYR A 266 -29.91 13.67 4.25
N VAL A 267 -30.30 12.86 3.27
CA VAL A 267 -31.18 11.71 3.46
C VAL A 267 -30.61 10.57 2.64
N VAL A 268 -30.58 9.37 3.23
CA VAL A 268 -30.20 8.16 2.50
C VAL A 268 -31.49 7.57 1.91
N PRO A 269 -31.66 7.55 0.57
CA PRO A 269 -32.85 6.99 -0.05
C PRO A 269 -32.98 5.50 0.27
N SER A 270 -34.22 4.99 0.25
CA SER A 270 -34.50 3.57 0.54
C SER A 270 -33.96 2.62 -0.53
N HIS A 271 -33.70 3.11 -1.74
CA HIS A 271 -33.15 2.34 -2.85
C HIS A 271 -32.03 3.12 -3.54
N GLY A 272 -31.01 2.40 -4.01
CA GLY A 272 -29.95 2.97 -4.85
C GLY A 272 -28.93 3.86 -4.13
N ALA A 273 -28.85 3.83 -2.79
CA ALA A 273 -27.77 4.52 -2.05
C ALA A 273 -26.75 3.59 -1.40
N ASP A 274 -27.16 2.41 -0.94
CA ASP A 274 -26.31 1.34 -0.43
C ASP A 274 -27.11 0.04 -0.41
N TRP A 275 -26.45 -1.13 -0.42
CA TRP A 275 -27.15 -2.42 -0.38
C TRP A 275 -28.04 -2.56 0.86
N TRP A 276 -27.64 -2.01 2.01
CA TRP A 276 -28.40 -2.07 3.26
C TRP A 276 -29.51 -1.02 3.34
N ALA A 277 -29.57 -0.06 2.42
CA ALA A 277 -30.44 1.11 2.55
C ALA A 277 -31.93 0.78 2.60
N HIS A 278 -32.36 -0.33 2.00
CA HIS A 278 -33.74 -0.83 2.04
C HIS A 278 -34.08 -1.62 3.31
N LEU A 279 -33.05 -2.05 4.05
CA LEU A 279 -33.18 -2.83 5.29
C LEU A 279 -33.37 -1.93 6.52
N TYR A 280 -33.10 -0.63 6.39
CA TYR A 280 -33.35 0.39 7.39
C TYR A 280 -34.42 1.39 6.92
N PRO A 281 -35.33 1.85 7.79
CA PRO A 281 -36.29 2.90 7.44
C PRO A 281 -35.58 4.15 6.91
N PRO A 282 -36.14 4.88 5.93
CA PRO A 282 -35.49 6.06 5.31
C PRO A 282 -35.31 7.25 6.26
N ASP A 283 -35.94 7.21 7.43
CA ASP A 283 -35.73 8.18 8.50
C ASP A 283 -34.33 8.04 9.10
N ASN A 284 -33.56 9.12 9.08
CA ASN A 284 -32.22 9.17 9.66
C ASN A 284 -32.20 8.82 11.15
N MET A 285 -33.27 9.13 11.90
CA MET A 285 -33.36 8.78 13.33
C MET A 285 -33.62 7.30 13.58
N GLN A 286 -33.79 6.51 12.51
CA GLN A 286 -33.90 5.05 12.54
C GLN A 286 -32.67 4.37 11.91
N ARG A 287 -31.62 5.15 11.61
CA ARG A 287 -30.36 4.69 11.03
C ARG A 287 -29.18 5.00 11.97
N PRO A 288 -28.93 4.15 12.98
CA PRO A 288 -27.82 4.37 13.89
C PRO A 288 -26.48 4.20 13.17
N THR A 289 -25.46 4.94 13.61
CA THR A 289 -24.10 4.86 13.06
C THR A 289 -23.40 3.55 13.38
N GLY A 290 -23.72 2.89 14.49
CA GLY A 290 -23.07 1.65 14.93
C GLY A 290 -22.98 0.58 13.81
N PRO A 291 -24.11 0.17 13.22
CA PRO A 291 -24.11 -0.79 12.13
C PRO A 291 -23.56 -0.27 10.79
N THR A 292 -23.60 1.05 10.54
CA THR A 292 -23.39 1.62 9.21
C THR A 292 -22.06 2.36 9.04
N CYS A 293 -21.39 2.73 10.14
CA CYS A 293 -20.28 3.67 10.14
C CYS A 293 -19.21 3.34 11.19
N ASP A 294 -19.60 3.04 12.43
CA ASP A 294 -18.70 3.17 13.58
C ASP A 294 -17.56 2.14 13.55
N GLY A 295 -17.79 0.94 13.01
CA GLY A 295 -16.74 -0.07 12.89
C GLY A 295 -15.57 0.33 12.00
N CYS A 296 -15.77 1.23 11.03
CA CYS A 296 -14.68 1.76 10.19
C CYS A 296 -14.09 3.08 10.72
N HIS A 297 -14.78 3.75 11.65
CA HIS A 297 -14.42 5.09 12.14
C HIS A 297 -14.05 5.11 13.63
N SER A 298 -13.69 3.95 14.17
CA SER A 298 -13.24 3.79 15.55
C SER A 298 -12.27 2.61 15.69
N VAL A 299 -11.62 2.55 16.85
CA VAL A 299 -10.86 1.41 17.34
C VAL A 299 -11.78 0.58 18.22
N ASP A 300 -11.91 -0.71 17.90
CA ASP A 300 -12.62 -1.73 18.70
C ASP A 300 -14.08 -1.40 19.05
N TYR A 301 -14.90 -1.06 18.04
CA TYR A 301 -16.33 -0.87 18.26
C TYR A 301 -17.01 -2.17 18.71
N ASN A 302 -17.52 -2.19 19.94
CA ASN A 302 -18.26 -3.32 20.48
C ASN A 302 -19.75 -3.21 20.11
N ILE A 303 -20.29 -4.18 19.37
CA ILE A 303 -21.68 -4.13 18.88
C ILE A 303 -22.75 -4.25 19.98
N HIS A 304 -22.41 -4.80 21.16
CA HIS A 304 -23.33 -4.98 22.27
C HIS A 304 -23.33 -3.78 23.20
N THR A 305 -22.15 -3.31 23.60
CA THR A 305 -21.99 -2.18 24.54
C THR A 305 -21.96 -0.82 23.85
N LYS A 306 -21.73 -0.80 22.53
CA LYS A 306 -21.56 0.41 21.69
C LYS A 306 -20.41 1.31 22.13
N GLN A 307 -19.48 0.73 22.90
CA GLN A 307 -18.26 1.40 23.31
C GLN A 307 -17.18 1.22 22.24
N VAL A 308 -16.24 2.16 22.25
CA VAL A 308 -15.03 2.12 21.43
C VAL A 308 -13.83 2.29 22.35
N ALA A 309 -12.69 1.75 21.98
CA ALA A 309 -11.44 2.08 22.64
C ALA A 309 -10.99 3.51 22.31
N GLU A 310 -11.18 3.93 21.06
CA GLU A 310 -10.84 5.26 20.58
C GLU A 310 -11.74 5.62 19.37
N TRP A 311 -12.22 6.87 19.30
CA TRP A 311 -12.86 7.39 18.09
C TRP A 311 -11.81 7.84 17.07
N ASN A 312 -12.14 7.77 15.77
CA ASN A 312 -11.24 7.93 14.62
C ASN A 312 -10.49 6.64 14.27
N VAL A 313 -9.73 6.71 13.17
CA VAL A 313 -8.83 5.63 12.76
C VAL A 313 -7.51 5.80 13.54
N GLY A 314 -7.52 5.30 14.77
CA GLY A 314 -6.39 5.29 15.72
C GLY A 314 -5.27 4.33 15.33
N CYS A 315 -4.11 4.44 15.97
CA CYS A 315 -2.94 3.58 15.75
C CYS A 315 -3.32 2.10 15.79
N GLU A 316 -4.07 1.70 16.82
CA GLU A 316 -4.43 0.31 17.07
C GLU A 316 -5.48 -0.24 16.07
N ARG A 317 -6.09 0.61 15.23
CA ARG A 317 -6.91 0.14 14.10
C ARG A 317 -6.08 -0.57 13.03
N CYS A 318 -4.80 -0.23 12.92
CA CYS A 318 -3.84 -0.82 11.99
C CYS A 318 -2.79 -1.69 12.69
N HIS A 319 -2.50 -1.42 13.96
CA HIS A 319 -1.45 -2.09 14.73
C HIS A 319 -1.97 -3.11 15.76
N GLY A 320 -3.30 -3.26 15.87
CA GLY A 320 -3.93 -4.11 16.88
C GLY A 320 -3.78 -3.56 18.31
N PRO A 321 -4.27 -4.28 19.32
CA PRO A 321 -4.19 -3.86 20.72
C PRO A 321 -2.73 -3.70 21.21
N GLY A 322 -2.41 -2.57 21.83
CA GLY A 322 -1.05 -2.15 22.14
C GLY A 322 -0.62 -2.26 23.61
N SER A 323 -1.50 -2.66 24.54
CA SER A 323 -1.19 -2.73 25.99
C SER A 323 0.10 -3.48 26.31
N ALA A 324 0.25 -4.71 25.78
CA ALA A 324 1.46 -5.50 26.02
C ALA A 324 2.73 -4.83 25.46
N HIS A 325 2.60 -4.10 24.34
CA HIS A 325 3.71 -3.35 23.76
C HIS A 325 4.07 -2.13 24.58
N VAL A 326 3.08 -1.39 25.11
CA VAL A 326 3.32 -0.24 25.99
C VAL A 326 4.03 -0.65 27.28
N GLU A 327 3.63 -1.78 27.89
CA GLU A 327 4.26 -2.30 29.10
C GLU A 327 5.67 -2.83 28.84
N HIS A 328 5.87 -3.57 27.75
CA HIS A 328 7.12 -4.24 27.42
C HIS A 328 7.45 -4.09 25.93
N PRO A 329 8.01 -2.95 25.47
CA PRO A 329 8.16 -2.68 24.04
C PRO A 329 9.06 -3.67 23.33
N THR A 330 8.50 -4.50 22.44
CA THR A 330 9.26 -5.35 21.52
C THR A 330 8.68 -5.26 20.11
N ARG A 331 9.43 -5.72 19.11
CA ARG A 331 8.93 -5.77 17.72
C ARG A 331 7.91 -6.88 17.49
N SER A 332 7.77 -7.85 18.41
CA SER A 332 6.92 -9.03 18.22
C SER A 332 5.56 -8.92 18.92
N ASN A 333 5.39 -7.99 19.86
CA ASN A 333 4.15 -7.83 20.61
C ASN A 333 3.29 -6.65 20.17
N ILE A 334 3.55 -6.13 18.97
CA ILE A 334 2.67 -5.21 18.25
C ILE A 334 2.64 -5.63 16.79
N LEU A 335 1.52 -5.43 16.10
CA LEU A 335 1.47 -5.69 14.67
C LEU A 335 2.10 -4.54 13.91
N ASN A 336 2.81 -4.84 12.83
CA ASN A 336 3.34 -3.84 11.91
C ASN A 336 2.98 -4.26 10.48
N PRO A 337 2.05 -3.56 9.81
CA PRO A 337 1.65 -3.89 8.43
C PRO A 337 2.83 -4.00 7.46
N ALA A 338 3.89 -3.21 7.64
CA ALA A 338 5.08 -3.26 6.79
C ALA A 338 5.94 -4.54 6.99
N GLN A 339 5.64 -5.34 8.00
CA GLN A 339 6.30 -6.62 8.28
C GLN A 339 5.39 -7.83 8.03
N MET A 340 4.16 -7.60 7.61
CA MET A 340 3.22 -8.65 7.22
C MET A 340 3.44 -9.08 5.77
N ASP A 341 2.88 -10.22 5.39
CA ASP A 341 2.73 -10.54 3.96
C ASP A 341 1.81 -9.52 3.26
N SER A 342 1.93 -9.44 1.93
CA SER A 342 1.22 -8.45 1.11
C SER A 342 -0.31 -8.55 1.21
N LEU A 343 -0.87 -9.73 1.49
CA LEU A 343 -2.31 -9.87 1.68
C LEU A 343 -2.73 -9.22 3.00
N ALA A 344 -2.13 -9.64 4.12
CA ALA A 344 -2.46 -9.09 5.45
C ALA A 344 -2.17 -7.58 5.55
N ALA A 345 -1.09 -7.13 4.92
CA ALA A 345 -0.75 -5.72 4.76
C ALA A 345 -1.86 -4.91 4.07
N ASN A 346 -2.40 -5.42 2.95
CA ASN A 346 -3.48 -4.78 2.21
C ASN A 346 -4.83 -4.89 2.94
N ASP A 347 -5.11 -6.02 3.58
CA ASP A 347 -6.33 -6.24 4.38
C ASP A 347 -6.49 -5.20 5.49
N THR A 348 -5.37 -4.72 6.05
CA THR A 348 -5.33 -3.60 7.01
C THR A 348 -6.01 -2.33 6.47
N CYS A 349 -5.98 -2.10 5.15
CA CYS A 349 -6.62 -0.96 4.50
C CYS A 349 -8.00 -1.33 3.95
N ILE A 350 -8.13 -2.50 3.32
CA ILE A 350 -9.34 -2.98 2.64
C ILE A 350 -10.51 -3.15 3.62
N GLN A 351 -10.25 -3.44 4.90
CA GLN A 351 -11.28 -3.51 5.94
C GLN A 351 -12.20 -2.27 6.03
N CYS A 352 -11.74 -1.10 5.58
CA CYS A 352 -12.51 0.14 5.56
C CYS A 352 -12.63 0.75 4.16
N HIS A 353 -11.59 0.62 3.33
CA HIS A 353 -11.54 1.18 1.97
C HIS A 353 -12.11 0.22 0.91
N SER A 354 -13.22 -0.46 1.25
CA SER A 354 -13.92 -1.34 0.33
C SER A 354 -15.44 -1.28 0.50
N GLN A 355 -16.15 -1.77 -0.50
CA GLN A 355 -17.56 -2.12 -0.43
C GLN A 355 -17.69 -3.63 -0.41
N GLY A 356 -18.51 -4.13 0.50
CA GLY A 356 -18.67 -5.55 0.75
C GLY A 356 -19.75 -5.82 1.78
N ARG A 357 -19.82 -7.08 2.22
CA ARG A 357 -20.79 -7.54 3.20
C ARG A 357 -20.13 -8.50 4.19
N PRO A 358 -20.56 -8.50 5.47
CA PRO A 358 -20.22 -9.56 6.39
C PRO A 358 -20.64 -10.92 5.84
N LEU A 359 -19.86 -11.98 6.11
CA LEU A 359 -20.20 -13.33 5.65
C LEU A 359 -21.52 -13.83 6.23
N THR A 360 -21.79 -13.46 7.49
CA THR A 360 -23.05 -13.72 8.18
C THR A 360 -23.71 -12.39 8.48
N ASN A 361 -24.83 -12.10 7.82
CA ASN A 361 -25.60 -10.88 8.01
C ASN A 361 -27.09 -11.20 7.75
N PRO A 362 -28.03 -10.85 8.65
CA PRO A 362 -27.87 -10.02 9.83
C PRO A 362 -27.12 -10.70 10.99
N ILE A 363 -26.47 -9.91 11.84
CA ILE A 363 -25.88 -10.33 13.12
C ILE A 363 -26.83 -9.87 14.22
N GLU A 364 -27.40 -10.81 14.97
CA GLU A 364 -28.39 -10.54 16.02
C GLU A 364 -29.57 -9.66 15.54
N GLY A 365 -30.05 -9.91 14.31
CA GLY A 365 -31.16 -9.19 13.71
C GLY A 365 -30.82 -7.78 13.19
N LYS A 366 -29.55 -7.37 13.19
CA LYS A 366 -29.09 -6.08 12.62
C LYS A 366 -28.16 -6.29 11.43
N TYR A 367 -28.25 -5.39 10.45
CA TYR A 367 -27.45 -5.45 9.24
C TYR A 367 -26.24 -4.51 9.33
N TYR A 368 -25.04 -5.08 9.29
CA TYR A 368 -23.79 -4.31 9.39
C TYR A 368 -23.13 -4.10 8.03
N ASP A 369 -22.53 -2.92 7.84
CA ASP A 369 -21.84 -2.50 6.61
C ASP A 369 -20.31 -2.38 6.81
N TRP A 370 -19.75 -3.24 7.65
CA TRP A 370 -18.33 -3.33 7.96
C TRP A 370 -17.98 -4.72 8.51
N PRO A 371 -16.69 -5.14 8.51
CA PRO A 371 -16.31 -6.51 8.87
C PRO A 371 -16.36 -6.75 10.39
N VAL A 372 -17.56 -7.04 10.91
CA VAL A 372 -17.79 -7.29 12.34
C VAL A 372 -16.95 -8.47 12.83
N GLY A 373 -16.19 -8.24 13.90
CA GLY A 373 -15.30 -9.25 14.51
C GLY A 373 -13.93 -9.38 13.86
N TYR A 374 -13.67 -8.64 12.76
CA TYR A 374 -12.33 -8.59 12.18
C TYR A 374 -11.38 -7.75 13.04
N HIS A 375 -10.18 -8.29 13.25
CA HIS A 375 -9.05 -7.58 13.84
C HIS A 375 -7.85 -7.73 12.92
N VAL A 376 -7.02 -6.68 12.84
CA VAL A 376 -5.81 -6.72 12.00
C VAL A 376 -4.92 -7.89 12.42
N GLY A 377 -4.32 -8.56 11.44
CA GLY A 377 -3.59 -9.81 11.61
C GLY A 377 -4.44 -11.06 11.39
N LEU A 378 -5.78 -10.94 11.39
CA LEU A 378 -6.67 -11.99 10.88
C LEU A 378 -6.82 -11.89 9.36
N LYS A 379 -7.41 -12.92 8.74
CA LYS A 379 -7.73 -12.93 7.32
C LYS A 379 -9.06 -12.23 7.07
N LEU A 380 -9.05 -11.14 6.32
CA LEU A 380 -10.27 -10.34 6.13
C LEU A 380 -11.38 -11.12 5.42
N GLN A 381 -11.02 -11.99 4.48
CA GLN A 381 -11.97 -12.84 3.74
C GLN A 381 -12.83 -13.76 4.62
N ASP A 382 -12.41 -14.05 5.85
CA ASP A 382 -13.15 -14.90 6.80
C ASP A 382 -14.27 -14.09 7.51
N PHE A 383 -14.31 -12.77 7.32
CA PHE A 383 -15.28 -11.85 7.92
C PHE A 383 -16.01 -11.01 6.86
N TRP A 384 -15.37 -10.75 5.72
CA TRP A 384 -15.80 -9.78 4.73
C TRP A 384 -15.75 -10.34 3.31
N ARG A 385 -16.87 -10.22 2.60
CA ARG A 385 -16.95 -10.52 1.17
C ARG A 385 -17.13 -9.22 0.41
N LEU A 386 -16.13 -8.88 -0.41
CA LEU A 386 -16.22 -7.74 -1.32
C LEU A 386 -17.43 -7.86 -2.26
N GLU A 387 -18.01 -6.73 -2.65
CA GLU A 387 -19.09 -6.71 -3.64
C GLU A 387 -18.60 -7.28 -4.97
N ASN A 388 -19.41 -8.15 -5.58
CA ASN A 388 -19.09 -8.80 -6.85
C ASN A 388 -19.29 -7.82 -8.01
N CYS A 389 -18.45 -7.93 -9.04
CA CYS A 389 -18.68 -7.27 -10.31
C CYS A 389 -19.23 -8.24 -11.35
N THR A 390 -20.15 -7.77 -12.19
CA THR A 390 -20.62 -8.48 -13.39
C THR A 390 -20.17 -7.74 -14.65
N LEU A 391 -19.26 -8.35 -15.43
CA LEU A 391 -18.79 -7.76 -16.69
C LEU A 391 -19.94 -7.46 -17.65
N GLY A 392 -19.88 -6.30 -18.30
CA GLY A 392 -20.88 -5.82 -19.25
C GLY A 392 -22.08 -5.12 -18.62
N GLN A 393 -22.14 -4.99 -17.29
CA GLN A 393 -23.24 -4.34 -16.58
C GLN A 393 -22.71 -3.20 -15.70
N THR A 394 -23.34 -2.02 -15.82
CA THR A 394 -23.18 -0.97 -14.81
C THR A 394 -24.18 -1.25 -13.71
N ASP A 395 -23.70 -1.27 -12.47
CA ASP A 395 -24.56 -1.29 -11.29
C ASP A 395 -24.18 -0.17 -10.32
N PHE A 396 -24.66 -0.31 -9.09
CA PHE A 396 -24.41 0.65 -8.02
C PHE A 396 -22.92 0.76 -7.64
N TYR A 397 -22.16 -0.32 -7.81
CA TYR A 397 -20.78 -0.45 -7.36
C TYR A 397 -19.78 -0.35 -8.51
N TYR A 398 -20.12 -0.88 -9.69
CA TYR A 398 -19.17 -1.04 -10.78
C TYR A 398 -19.69 -0.50 -12.10
N PHE A 399 -18.75 0.01 -12.90
CA PHE A 399 -18.90 0.15 -14.33
C PHE A 399 -18.82 -1.22 -15.03
N PRO A 400 -19.19 -1.32 -16.32
CA PRO A 400 -19.21 -2.60 -17.05
C PRO A 400 -17.86 -3.33 -17.17
N ASP A 401 -16.75 -2.65 -16.91
CA ASP A 401 -15.39 -3.23 -16.94
C ASP A 401 -14.86 -3.63 -15.56
N CYS A 402 -15.70 -3.54 -14.52
CA CYS A 402 -15.38 -3.72 -13.11
C CYS A 402 -14.50 -2.65 -12.47
N THR A 403 -14.31 -1.50 -13.12
CA THR A 403 -13.83 -0.31 -12.44
C THR A 403 -14.91 0.21 -11.50
N ALA A 404 -14.52 0.59 -10.28
CA ALA A 404 -15.44 1.13 -9.31
C ALA A 404 -16.22 2.34 -9.86
N HIS A 405 -17.52 2.36 -9.57
CA HIS A 405 -18.46 3.42 -9.89
C HIS A 405 -18.85 4.23 -8.65
N LYS A 406 -18.30 3.92 -7.46
CA LYS A 406 -18.59 4.62 -6.20
C LYS A 406 -17.33 4.89 -5.36
N ASN A 407 -17.43 5.83 -4.41
CA ASN A 407 -16.42 6.03 -3.36
C ASN A 407 -16.23 4.78 -2.47
N ARG A 408 -15.08 4.73 -1.77
CA ARG A 408 -14.73 3.64 -0.83
C ARG A 408 -14.64 2.26 -1.48
N MET A 409 -14.17 2.22 -2.72
CA MET A 409 -13.97 0.98 -3.49
C MET A 409 -12.52 0.80 -3.95
N GLN A 410 -11.58 1.56 -3.39
CA GLN A 410 -10.16 1.46 -3.74
C GLN A 410 -9.63 0.03 -3.51
N GLY A 411 -10.07 -0.64 -2.44
CA GLY A 411 -9.77 -2.04 -2.19
C GLY A 411 -10.34 -2.97 -3.25
N ASN A 412 -11.62 -2.78 -3.64
CA ASN A 412 -12.28 -3.55 -4.69
C ASN A 412 -11.57 -3.43 -6.04
N ASP A 413 -11.12 -2.24 -6.40
CA ASP A 413 -10.32 -1.99 -7.59
C ASP A 413 -8.92 -2.60 -7.47
N PHE A 414 -8.25 -2.38 -6.34
CA PHE A 414 -6.85 -2.73 -6.14
C PHE A 414 -6.63 -4.24 -6.19
N VAL A 415 -7.52 -5.06 -5.59
CA VAL A 415 -7.41 -6.53 -5.63
C VAL A 415 -7.50 -7.10 -7.04
N GLN A 416 -8.06 -6.35 -8.00
CA GLN A 416 -8.13 -6.73 -9.41
C GLN A 416 -6.90 -6.30 -10.22
N SER A 417 -6.04 -5.46 -9.65
CA SER A 417 -4.91 -4.85 -10.34
C SER A 417 -3.74 -5.80 -10.54
N VAL A 418 -2.88 -5.47 -11.51
CA VAL A 418 -1.58 -6.15 -11.68
C VAL A 418 -0.69 -5.90 -10.46
N MET A 419 -0.73 -4.70 -9.88
CA MET A 419 0.06 -4.35 -8.69
C MET A 419 -0.20 -5.29 -7.52
N TYR A 420 -1.48 -5.56 -7.20
CA TYR A 420 -1.85 -6.49 -6.14
C TYR A 420 -1.33 -7.92 -6.40
N ARG A 421 -1.43 -8.41 -7.63
CA ARG A 421 -0.88 -9.73 -8.03
C ARG A 421 0.63 -9.82 -7.94
N HIS A 422 1.31 -8.68 -7.95
CA HIS A 422 2.77 -8.55 -7.78
C HIS A 422 3.17 -8.13 -6.37
N ASN A 423 2.29 -8.32 -5.37
CA ASN A 423 2.55 -8.09 -3.95
C ASN A 423 2.82 -6.62 -3.57
N ILE A 424 2.44 -5.67 -4.42
CA ILE A 424 2.45 -4.25 -4.05
C ILE A 424 1.36 -4.00 -3.01
N THR A 425 1.65 -3.13 -2.06
CA THR A 425 0.77 -2.78 -0.96
C THR A 425 0.30 -1.33 -1.03
N CYS A 426 -0.78 -1.01 -0.30
CA CYS A 426 -1.27 0.36 -0.21
C CYS A 426 -0.19 1.35 0.27
N PHE A 427 0.67 0.93 1.21
CA PHE A 427 1.70 1.79 1.79
C PHE A 427 2.99 1.88 0.98
N ASP A 428 3.07 1.18 -0.16
CA ASP A 428 4.08 1.44 -1.18
C ASP A 428 3.83 2.78 -1.89
N CYS A 429 2.58 3.29 -1.82
CA CYS A 429 2.18 4.57 -2.38
C CYS A 429 1.76 5.58 -1.30
N HIS A 430 1.21 5.14 -0.17
CA HIS A 430 0.65 6.00 0.87
C HIS A 430 1.39 5.90 2.21
N ASP A 431 1.71 7.03 2.85
CA ASP A 431 2.11 7.06 4.25
C ASP A 431 0.96 7.57 5.12
N VAL A 432 0.30 6.60 5.74
CA VAL A 432 -0.89 6.77 6.60
C VAL A 432 -0.59 7.52 7.90
N HIS A 433 0.68 7.62 8.29
CA HIS A 433 1.11 8.45 9.42
C HIS A 433 1.23 9.91 9.01
N GLY A 434 1.33 10.20 7.73
CA GLY A 434 1.06 11.50 7.14
C GLY A 434 2.26 12.22 6.56
N THR A 435 2.03 12.81 5.39
CA THR A 435 3.06 13.46 4.56
C THR A 435 2.62 14.86 4.14
N GLY A 436 3.52 15.60 3.49
CA GLY A 436 3.19 16.85 2.82
C GLY A 436 2.51 16.68 1.46
N ASN A 437 2.40 15.45 0.94
CA ASN A 437 1.80 15.20 -0.37
C ASN A 437 0.29 15.00 -0.25
N TYR A 438 -0.42 15.41 -1.31
CA TYR A 438 -1.86 15.18 -1.42
C TYR A 438 -2.20 13.68 -1.27
N ALA A 439 -3.38 13.39 -0.70
CA ALA A 439 -3.87 12.02 -0.46
C ALA A 439 -2.90 11.12 0.35
N GLN A 440 -2.07 11.73 1.20
CA GLN A 440 -1.07 11.03 2.02
C GLN A 440 -0.09 10.19 1.21
N LEU A 441 0.26 10.62 0.00
CA LEU A 441 1.23 9.92 -0.83
C LEU A 441 2.65 10.03 -0.25
N ILE A 442 3.47 8.99 -0.45
CA ILE A 442 4.87 8.99 0.02
C ILE A 442 5.76 9.98 -0.75
N LYS A 443 5.40 10.25 -2.00
CA LYS A 443 6.09 11.15 -2.95
C LYS A 443 5.05 11.84 -3.85
N PRO A 444 5.42 12.84 -4.66
CA PRO A 444 4.55 13.34 -5.73
C PRO A 444 4.07 12.20 -6.64
N ALA A 445 2.81 12.25 -7.08
CA ALA A 445 2.12 11.15 -7.75
C ALA A 445 2.91 10.57 -8.95
N ASN A 446 3.43 11.43 -9.83
CA ASN A 446 4.26 10.98 -10.97
C ASN A 446 5.52 10.25 -10.56
N GLN A 447 6.20 10.72 -9.51
CA GLN A 447 7.45 10.11 -9.08
C GLN A 447 7.22 8.67 -8.57
N ILE A 448 6.11 8.44 -7.85
CA ILE A 448 5.74 7.09 -7.38
C ILE A 448 5.61 6.13 -8.57
N CYS A 449 4.92 6.55 -9.62
CA CYS A 449 4.75 5.74 -10.82
C CYS A 449 6.10 5.50 -11.52
N LEU A 450 6.88 6.56 -11.71
CA LEU A 450 8.14 6.53 -12.46
C LEU A 450 9.27 5.79 -11.73
N ASP A 451 9.23 5.67 -10.41
CA ASP A 451 10.18 4.84 -9.64
C ASP A 451 10.16 3.38 -10.13
N CYS A 452 9.00 2.88 -10.57
CA CYS A 452 8.84 1.54 -11.13
C CYS A 452 8.66 1.52 -12.67
N HIS A 453 8.07 2.57 -13.24
CA HIS A 453 7.69 2.68 -14.64
C HIS A 453 8.49 3.76 -15.40
N GLY A 454 9.71 4.06 -14.98
CA GLY A 454 10.57 5.03 -15.65
C GLY A 454 10.97 4.61 -17.09
N PRO A 455 11.53 5.53 -17.89
CA PRO A 455 11.95 5.29 -19.28
C PRO A 455 12.79 4.03 -19.51
N ASN A 456 13.68 3.71 -18.56
CA ASN A 456 14.58 2.57 -18.63
C ASN A 456 14.01 1.30 -17.98
N SER A 457 12.80 1.35 -17.45
CA SER A 457 12.13 0.19 -16.84
C SER A 457 11.51 -0.68 -17.94
N PRO A 458 11.66 -2.01 -17.88
CA PRO A 458 10.91 -2.93 -18.73
C PRO A 458 9.39 -2.78 -18.61
N ASN A 459 8.90 -2.18 -17.53
CA ASN A 459 7.48 -1.94 -17.28
C ASN A 459 7.07 -0.49 -17.60
N GLY A 460 8.01 0.37 -18.02
CA GLY A 460 7.76 1.77 -18.33
C GLY A 460 7.13 2.00 -19.70
N PRO A 461 6.91 3.26 -20.09
CA PRO A 461 6.31 3.61 -21.38
C PRO A 461 7.23 3.36 -22.58
N HIS A 462 8.47 2.91 -22.37
CA HIS A 462 9.51 2.67 -23.38
C HIS A 462 9.84 3.90 -24.25
N GLU A 463 9.53 5.09 -23.76
CA GLU A 463 9.84 6.36 -24.39
C GLU A 463 10.92 7.11 -23.63
N ALA A 464 11.74 7.89 -24.35
CA ALA A 464 12.85 8.63 -23.78
C ALA A 464 12.43 9.80 -22.87
N ALA A 465 11.21 10.32 -23.07
CA ALA A 465 10.68 11.47 -22.33
C ALA A 465 9.21 11.25 -21.92
N LEU A 466 8.80 11.88 -20.82
CA LEU A 466 7.43 11.79 -20.31
C LEU A 466 6.42 12.38 -21.32
N GLU A 467 6.78 13.46 -22.00
CA GLU A 467 5.94 14.14 -22.99
C GLU A 467 5.71 13.29 -24.23
N ALA A 468 6.66 12.43 -24.59
CA ALA A 468 6.50 11.52 -25.72
C ALA A 468 5.42 10.45 -25.46
N HIS A 469 5.25 10.05 -24.19
CA HIS A 469 4.21 9.11 -23.79
C HIS A 469 2.87 9.79 -23.48
N THR A 470 2.93 10.90 -22.74
CA THR A 470 1.71 11.57 -22.26
C THR A 470 1.11 12.51 -23.29
N HIS A 471 1.89 12.96 -24.27
CA HIS A 471 1.55 14.03 -25.23
C HIS A 471 1.12 15.34 -24.57
N HIS A 472 1.56 15.54 -23.33
CA HIS A 472 1.33 16.72 -22.54
C HIS A 472 2.68 17.29 -22.09
N LYS A 473 2.78 18.62 -22.03
CA LYS A 473 3.99 19.28 -21.52
C LYS A 473 4.29 18.81 -20.10
N ASP A 474 5.56 18.56 -19.78
CA ASP A 474 5.94 18.22 -18.41
C ASP A 474 5.51 19.30 -17.41
N GLY A 475 5.12 18.84 -16.21
CA GLY A 475 4.51 19.65 -15.16
C GLY A 475 3.05 20.04 -15.39
N SER A 476 2.43 19.70 -16.53
CA SER A 476 1.00 19.97 -16.74
C SER A 476 0.10 18.96 -16.02
N PRO A 477 -1.19 19.27 -15.74
CA PRO A 477 -2.10 18.30 -15.16
C PRO A 477 -2.25 17.02 -16.00
N GLY A 478 -2.18 17.12 -17.33
CA GLY A 478 -2.30 15.99 -18.24
C GLY A 478 -1.04 15.13 -18.34
N SER A 479 0.14 15.64 -17.93
CA SER A 479 1.35 14.83 -17.85
C SER A 479 1.39 13.97 -16.58
N GLN A 480 0.37 14.04 -15.72
CA GLN A 480 0.29 13.20 -14.54
C GLN A 480 -0.17 11.78 -14.89
N CYS A 481 0.56 10.74 -14.50
CA CYS A 481 0.21 9.34 -14.73
C CYS A 481 -1.20 9.02 -14.22
N VAL A 482 -1.52 9.55 -13.02
CA VAL A 482 -2.82 9.37 -12.37
C VAL A 482 -3.97 10.07 -13.11
N ALA A 483 -3.69 11.04 -13.98
CA ALA A 483 -4.73 11.69 -14.78
C ALA A 483 -5.33 10.74 -15.83
N CYS A 484 -4.51 9.82 -16.36
CA CYS A 484 -4.93 8.87 -17.39
C CYS A 484 -5.17 7.45 -16.85
N HIS A 485 -4.33 6.99 -15.93
CA HIS A 485 -4.36 5.60 -15.43
C HIS A 485 -5.22 5.41 -14.19
N MET A 486 -5.57 6.50 -13.49
CA MET A 486 -6.44 6.43 -12.32
C MET A 486 -7.62 7.38 -12.54
N PRO A 487 -8.52 7.09 -13.50
CA PRO A 487 -9.60 8.00 -13.84
C PRO A 487 -10.45 8.36 -12.62
N LYS A 488 -11.00 9.57 -12.64
CA LYS A 488 -11.95 10.03 -11.62
C LYS A 488 -13.25 9.25 -11.75
N ILE A 489 -13.63 8.54 -10.69
CA ILE A 489 -14.89 7.80 -10.60
C ILE A 489 -15.93 8.61 -9.82
N GLU A 490 -17.21 8.29 -10.06
CA GLU A 490 -18.39 9.06 -9.69
C GLU A 490 -18.36 9.68 -8.27
N SER A 491 -18.90 10.89 -8.17
CA SER A 491 -18.91 11.71 -6.96
C SER A 491 -20.17 11.49 -6.13
N GLU A 492 -20.32 10.34 -5.48
CA GLU A 492 -21.48 10.12 -4.61
C GLU A 492 -21.50 11.07 -3.40
N GLY A 493 -22.38 12.07 -3.48
CA GLY A 493 -22.89 12.87 -2.38
C GLY A 493 -22.57 14.36 -2.43
N VAL A 494 -21.45 14.77 -3.04
CA VAL A 494 -21.15 16.21 -3.27
C VAL A 494 -20.80 16.40 -4.75
N PRO A 495 -21.58 17.21 -5.49
CA PRO A 495 -21.29 17.50 -6.89
C PRO A 495 -19.86 18.03 -7.06
N GLY A 496 -19.09 17.40 -7.95
CA GLY A 496 -17.72 17.79 -8.29
C GLY A 496 -16.63 17.20 -7.39
N ALA A 497 -16.98 16.36 -6.41
CA ALA A 497 -16.00 15.71 -5.53
C ALA A 497 -15.73 14.26 -5.95
N TYR A 498 -14.67 14.04 -6.72
CA TYR A 498 -14.32 12.72 -7.27
C TYR A 498 -13.27 12.00 -6.43
N VAL A 499 -13.26 10.67 -6.54
CA VAL A 499 -12.16 9.81 -6.09
C VAL A 499 -11.50 9.15 -7.31
N HIS A 500 -10.26 8.71 -7.17
CA HIS A 500 -9.52 8.05 -8.25
C HIS A 500 -9.70 6.52 -8.21
N ALA A 501 -9.94 5.89 -9.36
CA ALA A 501 -9.93 4.43 -9.51
C ALA A 501 -8.54 3.86 -9.20
N HIS A 502 -8.50 2.64 -8.66
CA HIS A 502 -7.25 1.92 -8.34
C HIS A 502 -7.08 0.64 -9.18
N THR A 503 -7.75 0.56 -10.33
CA THR A 503 -7.51 -0.50 -11.31
C THR A 503 -6.22 -0.25 -12.12
N PHE A 504 -5.76 1.01 -12.14
CA PHE A 504 -4.62 1.52 -12.93
C PHE A 504 -4.77 1.38 -14.45
N ARG A 505 -5.97 1.04 -14.92
CA ARG A 505 -6.27 0.81 -16.33
C ARG A 505 -6.55 2.14 -17.03
N PHE A 506 -6.05 2.26 -18.24
CA PHE A 506 -6.47 3.31 -19.15
C PHE A 506 -7.85 2.97 -19.72
N ILE A 507 -8.82 3.87 -19.56
CA ILE A 507 -10.16 3.75 -20.15
C ILE A 507 -10.13 4.46 -21.51
N SER A 508 -10.22 3.72 -22.61
CA SER A 508 -10.19 4.34 -23.94
C SER A 508 -11.50 5.09 -24.24
N PRO A 509 -11.49 6.07 -25.16
CA PRO A 509 -12.73 6.70 -25.62
C PRO A 509 -13.71 5.68 -26.26
N ALA A 510 -13.21 4.63 -26.93
CA ALA A 510 -14.04 3.54 -27.44
C ALA A 510 -14.79 2.81 -26.30
N MET A 511 -14.13 2.62 -25.15
CA MET A 511 -14.80 2.09 -23.95
C MET A 511 -15.86 3.06 -23.43
N THR A 512 -15.63 4.38 -23.47
CA THR A 512 -16.69 5.35 -23.16
C THR A 512 -17.87 5.23 -24.11
N ASP A 513 -17.64 5.15 -25.42
CA ASP A 513 -18.74 5.08 -26.38
C ASP A 513 -19.55 3.80 -26.22
N LYS A 514 -18.88 2.67 -25.95
CA LYS A 514 -19.51 1.35 -25.79
C LYS A 514 -20.16 1.14 -24.42
N TYR A 515 -19.47 1.51 -23.34
CA TYR A 515 -19.82 1.15 -21.96
C TYR A 515 -20.22 2.35 -21.10
N LYS A 516 -20.17 3.57 -21.63
CA LYS A 516 -20.52 4.82 -20.93
C LYS A 516 -19.65 5.10 -19.69
N ILE A 517 -18.44 4.55 -19.67
CA ILE A 517 -17.44 4.78 -18.62
C ILE A 517 -16.72 6.10 -18.92
N PRO A 518 -16.53 7.02 -17.98
CA PRO A 518 -15.73 8.22 -18.20
C PRO A 518 -14.28 7.88 -18.60
N ASN A 519 -13.82 8.37 -19.75
CA ASN A 519 -12.40 8.30 -20.15
C ASN A 519 -11.64 9.55 -19.69
N PRO A 520 -10.33 9.43 -19.41
CA PRO A 520 -9.52 10.54 -18.93
C PRO A 520 -9.41 11.72 -19.91
N CYS A 521 -9.58 11.50 -21.22
CA CYS A 521 -9.42 12.54 -22.22
C CYS A 521 -10.58 13.53 -22.19
N THR A 522 -11.82 13.07 -22.42
CA THR A 522 -13.00 13.96 -22.47
C THR A 522 -13.47 14.40 -21.09
N SER A 523 -12.97 13.77 -20.01
CA SER A 523 -13.13 14.29 -18.64
C SER A 523 -12.35 15.57 -18.39
N CYS A 524 -11.27 15.84 -19.16
CA CYS A 524 -10.52 17.09 -19.11
C CYS A 524 -10.85 18.01 -20.29
N HIS A 525 -10.98 17.45 -21.49
CA HIS A 525 -11.34 18.16 -22.72
C HIS A 525 -12.85 18.13 -22.94
N THR A 526 -13.59 18.82 -22.07
CA THR A 526 -15.07 18.78 -22.02
C THR A 526 -15.75 19.36 -23.25
N ASP A 527 -15.03 20.10 -24.09
CA ASP A 527 -15.48 20.65 -25.37
C ASP A 527 -15.22 19.71 -26.56
N LYS A 528 -14.61 18.54 -26.34
CA LYS A 528 -14.23 17.58 -27.38
C LYS A 528 -15.03 16.28 -27.29
N SER A 529 -15.14 15.59 -28.42
CA SER A 529 -15.78 14.27 -28.50
C SER A 529 -14.79 13.13 -28.23
N THR A 530 -15.32 11.95 -27.96
CA THR A 530 -14.55 10.69 -27.92
C THR A 530 -13.84 10.44 -29.25
N ALA A 531 -14.52 10.66 -30.38
CA ALA A 531 -13.94 10.55 -31.72
C ALA A 531 -12.73 11.47 -31.95
N TRP A 532 -12.71 12.68 -31.37
CA TRP A 532 -11.52 13.54 -31.39
C TRP A 532 -10.35 12.90 -30.64
N ALA A 533 -10.60 12.36 -29.45
CA ALA A 533 -9.57 11.73 -28.64
C ALA A 533 -9.03 10.45 -29.30
N GLU A 534 -9.89 9.62 -29.90
CA GLU A 534 -9.46 8.45 -30.68
C GLU A 534 -8.61 8.86 -31.89
N ASN A 535 -9.04 9.89 -32.62
CA ASN A 535 -8.27 10.40 -33.74
C ASN A 535 -6.90 10.91 -33.30
N ALA A 536 -6.83 11.69 -32.21
CA ALA A 536 -5.56 12.18 -31.68
C ALA A 536 -4.62 11.02 -31.34
N MET A 537 -5.09 10.04 -30.56
CA MET A 537 -4.29 8.88 -30.17
C MET A 537 -3.92 7.96 -31.34
N SER A 538 -4.70 7.93 -32.42
CA SER A 538 -4.36 7.10 -33.59
C SER A 538 -3.09 7.55 -34.32
N HIS A 539 -2.60 8.77 -34.05
CA HIS A 539 -1.35 9.29 -34.58
C HIS A 539 -0.17 9.08 -33.63
N TRP A 540 -0.39 8.52 -32.44
CA TRP A 540 0.64 8.27 -31.45
C TRP A 540 1.36 6.95 -31.78
N SER A 541 2.66 7.01 -32.01
CA SER A 541 3.47 5.87 -32.45
C SER A 541 3.57 4.73 -31.43
N GLU A 542 3.38 5.07 -30.16
CA GLU A 542 3.56 4.20 -29.00
C GLU A 542 2.26 3.55 -28.52
N VAL A 543 1.10 4.00 -29.02
CA VAL A 543 -0.18 3.45 -28.60
C VAL A 543 -0.59 2.29 -29.49
N SER A 544 -0.77 1.12 -28.87
CA SER A 544 -1.28 -0.06 -29.57
C SER A 544 -2.68 0.21 -30.14
N PRO A 545 -2.90 0.00 -31.45
CA PRO A 545 -4.23 0.11 -32.06
C PRO A 545 -5.27 -0.78 -31.37
N TRP A 546 -4.84 -1.90 -30.76
CA TRP A 546 -5.68 -2.83 -30.01
C TRP A 546 -6.10 -2.34 -28.62
N ARG A 547 -5.41 -1.32 -28.07
CA ARG A 547 -5.77 -0.69 -26.80
C ARG A 547 -6.65 0.55 -27.00
N ILE A 548 -6.66 1.13 -28.20
CA ILE A 548 -7.49 2.29 -28.55
C ILE A 548 -8.86 1.87 -29.08
N ARG A 549 -8.94 0.78 -29.85
CA ARG A 549 -10.14 0.35 -30.58
C ARG A 549 -10.96 -0.72 -29.87
#